data_AF-A0A956VRK7-F1
#
_entry.id   AF-A0A956VRK7-F1
#
_cell.length_a   1.000
_cell.length_b   1.000
_cell.length_c   1.000
_cell.angle_alpha   90.00
_cell.angle_beta   90.00
_cell.angle_gamma   90.00
#
_symmetry.space_group_name_H-M   'P 1'
#
loop_
_entity.id
_entity.type
_entity.pdbx_description
1 polymer ?
#
loop_
_entity_poly.entity_id
_entity_poly.type
_entity_poly.pdbx_seq_one_letter_code
_entity_poly.pdbx_strand_id
1 'polypeptide(L)'
;MTSDQTSTDQLHTRLRRIEGQVRGIARMLEEGRTCEDVVTQLMAIRSSIDTVGAAVLDRHLCNCIEPETDPNEQIVALRQAMKLWWRFAPAAGAVGADPTTEGASSPLPLD
;
A
#
# COMPACT_ATOMS: atom_id res chain seq x y z
N MET A 1 -9.77 29.08 -12.06
CA MET A 1 -10.08 28.43 -10.77
C MET A 1 -9.18 27.21 -10.66
N THR A 2 -8.09 27.36 -9.91
CA THR A 2 -6.98 26.41 -9.77
C THR A 2 -7.16 25.65 -8.45
N SER A 3 -7.66 24.43 -8.50
CA SER A 3 -7.92 23.67 -7.26
C SER A 3 -7.72 22.15 -7.35
N ASP A 4 -7.06 21.62 -8.39
CA ASP A 4 -6.69 20.18 -8.45
C ASP A 4 -5.19 19.95 -8.73
N GLN A 5 -4.36 21.00 -8.61
CA GLN A 5 -2.92 20.95 -8.88
C GLN A 5 -2.07 20.49 -7.68
N THR A 6 -2.68 19.95 -6.61
CA THR A 6 -2.00 19.47 -5.38
C THR A 6 -1.95 17.93 -5.30
N SER A 7 -1.40 17.17 -6.25
CA SER A 7 -0.69 17.56 -7.46
C SER A 7 -0.35 16.31 -8.24
N THR A 8 -0.95 16.11 -9.41
CA THR A 8 -0.44 15.14 -10.39
C THR A 8 1.09 15.28 -10.54
N ASP A 9 1.63 16.51 -10.45
CA ASP A 9 3.07 16.79 -10.50
C ASP A 9 3.84 16.26 -9.27
N GLN A 10 3.25 16.28 -8.07
CA GLN A 10 3.86 15.66 -6.88
C GLN A 10 3.89 14.14 -6.99
N LEU A 11 2.82 13.51 -7.50
CA LEU A 11 2.81 12.07 -7.78
C LEU A 11 3.86 11.71 -8.82
N HIS A 12 3.97 12.48 -9.91
CA HIS A 12 5.04 12.33 -10.89
C HIS A 12 6.43 12.50 -10.28
N THR A 13 6.61 13.47 -9.39
CA THR A 13 7.89 13.68 -8.70
C THR A 13 8.28 12.47 -7.83
N ARG A 14 7.33 11.89 -7.10
CA ARG A 14 7.56 10.67 -6.31
C ARG A 14 7.88 9.47 -7.19
N LEU A 15 7.13 9.29 -8.29
CA LEU A 15 7.38 8.21 -9.26
C LEU A 15 8.76 8.34 -9.92
N ARG A 16 9.20 9.55 -10.29
CA ARG A 16 10.55 9.81 -10.82
C ARG A 16 11.66 9.45 -9.81
N ARG A 17 11.43 9.67 -8.52
CA ARG A 17 12.36 9.23 -7.46
C ARG A 17 12.44 7.71 -7.40
N ILE A 18 11.30 7.02 -7.44
CA ILE A 18 11.23 5.55 -7.46
C ILE A 18 11.99 5.00 -8.68
N GLU A 19 11.79 5.58 -9.86
CA GLU A 19 12.55 5.22 -11.07
C GLU A 19 14.07 5.37 -10.88
N GLY A 20 14.50 6.47 -10.24
CA GLY A 20 15.89 6.68 -9.85
C GLY A 20 16.42 5.60 -8.91
N GLN A 21 15.63 5.18 -7.91
CA GLN A 21 15.99 4.11 -6.99
C GLN A 21 16.12 2.75 -7.70
N VAL A 22 15.19 2.42 -8.60
CA VAL A 22 15.25 1.18 -9.39
C VAL A 22 16.53 1.12 -10.22
N ARG A 23 16.88 2.22 -10.91
CA ARG A 23 18.15 2.33 -11.63
C ARG A 23 19.36 2.22 -10.71
N GLY A 24 19.28 2.81 -9.52
CA GLY A 24 20.31 2.69 -8.49
C GLY A 24 20.57 1.24 -8.10
N ILE A 25 19.51 0.44 -7.90
CA ILE A 25 19.63 -1.00 -7.57
C ILE A 25 20.28 -1.78 -8.71
N ALA A 26 19.88 -1.53 -9.96
CA ALA A 26 20.52 -2.18 -11.11
C ALA A 26 22.03 -1.94 -11.12
N ARG A 27 22.44 -0.69 -10.88
CA ARG A 27 23.86 -0.32 -10.75
C ARG A 27 24.54 -0.99 -9.54
N MET A 28 23.87 -1.10 -8.40
CA MET A 28 24.42 -1.80 -7.23
C MET A 28 24.73 -3.27 -7.52
N LEU A 29 23.91 -3.93 -8.35
CA LEU A 29 24.16 -5.30 -8.79
C LEU A 29 25.37 -5.37 -9.72
N GLU A 30 25.50 -4.44 -10.66
CA GLU A 30 26.66 -4.33 -11.56
C GLU A 30 27.97 -4.06 -10.79
N GLU A 31 27.90 -3.24 -9.73
CA GLU A 31 29.03 -2.90 -8.86
C GLU A 31 29.34 -3.99 -7.82
N GLY A 32 28.58 -5.09 -7.77
CA GLY A 32 28.81 -6.20 -6.84
C GLY A 32 28.58 -5.83 -5.37
N ARG A 33 27.64 -4.91 -5.09
CA ARG A 33 27.23 -4.56 -3.71
C ARG A 33 26.65 -5.77 -2.98
N THR A 34 26.69 -5.72 -1.65
CA THR A 34 26.19 -6.84 -0.83
C THR A 34 24.69 -7.06 -1.02
N CYS A 35 24.26 -8.31 -0.87
CA CYS A 35 22.84 -8.64 -0.91
C CYS A 35 22.03 -7.85 0.13
N GLU A 36 22.61 -7.60 1.31
CA GLU A 36 21.98 -6.81 2.38
C GLU A 36 21.72 -5.36 1.96
N ASP A 37 22.70 -4.71 1.31
CA ASP A 37 22.54 -3.35 0.79
C ASP A 37 21.43 -3.30 -0.27
N VAL A 38 21.43 -4.27 -1.19
CA VAL A 38 20.43 -4.37 -2.26
C VAL A 38 19.02 -4.58 -1.69
N VAL A 39 18.87 -5.50 -0.74
CA VAL A 39 17.59 -5.77 -0.06
C VAL A 39 17.10 -4.54 0.68
N THR A 40 17.99 -3.81 1.36
CA THR A 40 17.65 -2.55 2.03
C THR A 40 17.08 -1.53 1.06
N GLN A 41 17.68 -1.36 -0.12
CA GLN A 41 17.15 -0.44 -1.15
C GLN A 41 15.82 -0.92 -1.75
N LEU A 42 15.64 -2.23 -1.94
CA LEU A 42 14.35 -2.79 -2.36
C LEU A 42 13.24 -2.47 -1.36
N MET A 43 13.51 -2.54 -0.05
CA MET A 43 12.55 -2.16 0.98
C MET A 43 12.25 -0.66 0.97
N ALA A 44 13.25 0.19 0.70
CA ALA A 44 13.04 1.63 0.53
C ALA A 44 12.13 1.96 -0.67
N ILE A 45 12.30 1.25 -1.79
CA ILE A 45 11.40 1.38 -2.96
C ILE A 45 9.98 0.97 -2.59
N ARG A 46 9.81 -0.17 -1.91
CA ARG A 46 8.50 -0.65 -1.48
C ARG A 46 7.76 0.40 -0.65
N SER A 47 8.41 0.95 0.38
CA SER A 47 7.83 2.01 1.21
C SER A 47 7.44 3.26 0.41
N SER A 48 8.26 3.60 -0.60
CA SER A 48 7.97 4.73 -1.50
C SER A 48 6.75 4.46 -2.37
N ILE A 49 6.61 3.24 -2.89
CA ILE A 49 5.43 2.80 -3.66
C ILE A 49 4.18 2.82 -2.78
N ASP A 50 4.24 2.30 -1.56
CA ASP A 50 3.11 2.29 -0.62
C ASP A 50 2.60 3.72 -0.35
N THR A 51 3.53 4.67 -0.18
CA THR A 51 3.23 6.08 0.03
C THR A 51 2.58 6.74 -1.19
N VAL A 52 3.01 6.38 -2.41
CA VAL A 52 2.36 6.86 -3.65
C VAL A 52 0.98 6.24 -3.80
N GLY A 53 0.83 4.94 -3.56
CA GLY A 53 -0.44 4.23 -3.61
C GLY A 53 -1.48 4.83 -2.67
N ALA A 54 -1.09 5.12 -1.41
CA ALA A 54 -1.96 5.78 -0.45
C ALA A 54 -2.41 7.18 -0.92
N ALA A 55 -1.51 7.97 -1.50
CA ALA A 55 -1.85 9.31 -2.01
C ALA A 55 -2.80 9.26 -3.23
N VAL A 56 -2.63 8.26 -4.11
CA VAL A 56 -3.57 8.05 -5.23
C VAL A 56 -4.93 7.63 -4.72
N LEU A 57 -4.96 6.77 -3.70
CA LEU A 57 -6.19 6.29 -3.07
C LEU A 57 -6.97 7.42 -2.42
N ASP A 58 -6.29 8.23 -1.61
CA ASP A 58 -6.84 9.39 -0.94
C ASP A 58 -7.48 10.36 -1.95
N ARG A 59 -6.78 10.65 -3.05
CA ARG A 59 -7.33 11.46 -4.15
C ARG A 59 -8.58 10.84 -4.78
N HIS A 60 -8.59 9.52 -4.99
CA HIS A 60 -9.77 8.84 -5.55
C HIS A 60 -10.98 8.95 -4.60
N LEU A 61 -10.77 8.81 -3.29
CA LEU A 61 -11.82 8.96 -2.29
C LEU A 61 -12.34 10.40 -2.25
N CYS A 62 -11.46 11.42 -2.25
CA CYS A 62 -11.87 12.82 -2.27
C CYS A 62 -12.62 13.23 -3.55
N ASN A 63 -12.29 12.63 -4.69
CA ASN A 63 -12.87 13.01 -5.98
C ASN A 63 -14.15 12.23 -6.34
N CYS A 64 -14.36 11.04 -5.77
CA CYS A 64 -15.50 10.19 -6.10
C CYS A 64 -16.57 10.12 -5.00
N ILE A 65 -16.32 10.71 -3.83
CA ILE A 65 -17.31 10.82 -2.75
C ILE A 65 -17.93 12.22 -2.81
N GLU A 66 -19.18 12.30 -3.27
CA GLU A 66 -19.96 13.53 -3.20
C GLU A 66 -20.45 13.75 -1.76
N PRO A 67 -20.51 15.01 -1.27
CA PRO A 67 -20.94 15.30 0.10
C PRO A 67 -22.39 14.91 0.39
N GLU A 68 -23.18 14.63 -0.65
CA GLU A 68 -24.61 14.29 -0.58
C GLU A 68 -24.87 12.76 -0.66
N THR A 69 -23.83 11.94 -0.79
CA THR A 69 -23.94 10.48 -0.86
C THR A 69 -24.24 9.88 0.52
N ASP A 70 -25.04 8.81 0.57
CA ASP A 70 -25.35 8.08 1.80
C ASP A 70 -24.06 7.60 2.51
N PRO A 71 -23.92 7.78 3.84
CA PRO A 71 -22.73 7.38 4.58
C PRO A 71 -22.35 5.89 4.41
N ASN A 72 -23.31 4.98 4.20
CA ASN A 72 -22.97 3.57 3.97
C ASN A 72 -22.38 3.34 2.58
N GLU A 73 -22.83 4.07 1.56
CA GLU A 73 -22.22 4.03 0.23
C GLU A 73 -20.78 4.57 0.26
N GLN A 74 -20.51 5.63 1.03
CA GLN A 74 -19.16 6.15 1.26
C GLN A 74 -18.24 5.11 1.94
N ILE A 75 -18.76 4.39 2.94
CA ILE A 75 -18.03 3.32 3.64
C ILE A 75 -17.74 2.13 2.70
N VAL A 76 -18.67 1.79 1.80
CA VAL A 76 -18.46 0.72 0.81
C VAL A 76 -17.39 1.13 -0.21
N ALA A 77 -17.44 2.36 -0.72
CA ALA A 77 -16.42 2.90 -1.62
C ALA A 77 -15.03 2.90 -0.96
N LEU A 78 -14.93 3.36 0.29
CA LEU A 78 -13.72 3.31 1.10
C LEU A 78 -13.19 1.87 1.23
N ARG A 79 -14.06 0.92 1.58
CA ARG A 79 -13.68 -0.50 1.76
C ARG A 79 -13.19 -1.14 0.45
N GLN A 80 -13.78 -0.81 -0.70
CA GLN A 80 -13.33 -1.30 -2.01
C GLN A 80 -11.97 -0.73 -2.39
N ALA A 81 -11.78 0.56 -2.16
CA ALA A 81 -10.53 1.25 -2.41
C ALA A 81 -9.39 0.68 -1.53
N MET A 82 -9.67 0.47 -0.24
CA MET A 82 -8.72 -0.15 0.71
C MET A 82 -8.42 -1.62 0.38
N LYS A 83 -9.38 -2.39 -0.19
CA LYS A 83 -9.16 -3.79 -0.61
C LYS A 83 -8.04 -3.95 -1.65
N LEU A 84 -7.91 -3.00 -2.58
CA LEU A 84 -6.85 -3.03 -3.59
C LEU A 84 -5.47 -2.80 -2.96
N TRP A 85 -5.41 -1.98 -1.91
CA TRP A 85 -4.19 -1.64 -1.20
C TRP A 85 -3.74 -2.77 -0.24
N TRP A 86 -4.67 -3.41 0.49
CA TRP A 86 -4.36 -4.53 1.40
C TRP A 86 -3.84 -5.79 0.70
N ARG A 87 -4.10 -5.95 -0.60
CA ARG A 87 -3.56 -7.06 -1.40
C ARG A 87 -2.02 -7.06 -1.44
N PHE A 88 -1.42 -5.88 -1.34
CA PHE A 88 0.03 -5.67 -1.51
C PHE A 88 0.71 -5.07 -0.28
N ALA A 89 -0.08 -4.58 0.69
CA ALA A 89 0.42 -4.14 1.97
C ALA A 89 1.25 -5.27 2.63
N PRO A 90 2.41 -4.97 3.23
CA PRO A 90 3.07 -5.91 4.11
C PRO A 90 2.07 -6.36 5.18
N ALA A 91 2.24 -7.59 5.68
CA ALA A 91 1.69 -7.99 6.97
C ALA A 91 2.36 -7.17 8.09
N ALA A 92 2.22 -5.85 8.05
CA ALA A 92 2.61 -4.93 9.10
C ALA A 92 1.30 -4.49 9.76
N GLY A 93 0.88 -5.27 10.74
CA GLY A 93 -0.25 -4.95 11.61
C GLY A 93 -1.55 -5.63 11.20
N ALA A 94 -1.76 -6.86 11.70
CA ALA A 94 -3.09 -7.38 11.96
C ALA A 94 -3.76 -6.48 13.03
N VAL A 95 -4.34 -5.36 12.62
CA VAL A 95 -5.42 -4.73 13.38
C VAL A 95 -6.71 -5.32 12.82
N GLY A 96 -7.26 -6.29 13.55
CA GLY A 96 -8.57 -6.90 13.26
C GLY A 96 -8.51 -8.24 12.56
N ALA A 97 -8.05 -9.29 13.25
CA ALA A 97 -8.55 -10.63 12.99
C ALA A 97 -9.89 -10.80 13.75
N ASP A 98 -10.89 -11.29 13.01
CA ASP A 98 -12.31 -11.54 13.32
C ASP A 98 -12.62 -12.16 14.71
N PRO A 99 -13.75 -11.83 15.38
CA PRO A 99 -14.14 -12.37 16.69
C PRO A 99 -14.75 -13.79 16.65
N THR A 100 -14.64 -14.53 15.55
CA THR A 100 -15.12 -15.92 15.44
C THR A 100 -13.95 -16.90 15.38
N THR A 101 -13.21 -17.03 16.47
CA THR A 101 -12.35 -18.20 16.69
C THR A 101 -13.08 -19.18 17.60
N GLU A 102 -14.07 -19.89 17.06
CA GLU A 102 -14.51 -21.14 17.68
C GLU A 102 -13.51 -22.24 17.27
N GLY A 103 -12.76 -22.70 18.26
CA GLY A 103 -11.76 -23.74 18.11
C GLY A 103 -12.39 -25.06 17.70
N ALA A 104 -12.14 -25.48 16.47
CA ALA A 104 -12.18 -26.89 16.10
C ALA A 104 -10.87 -27.54 16.59
N SER A 105 -10.86 -27.96 17.86
CA SER A 105 -9.89 -28.93 18.37
C SER A 105 -10.62 -30.26 18.56
N SER A 106 -10.53 -31.13 17.56
CA SER A 106 -10.86 -32.54 17.71
C SER A 106 -9.58 -33.28 18.14
N PRO A 107 -9.50 -33.88 19.34
CA PRO A 107 -8.39 -34.75 19.68
C PRO A 107 -8.68 -36.19 19.26
N LEU A 108 -7.71 -36.84 18.63
CA LEU A 108 -7.60 -38.29 18.46
C LEU A 108 -6.41 -38.80 19.29
N PRO A 109 -6.35 -40.10 19.59
CA PRO A 109 -6.85 -40.77 20.78
C PRO A 109 -5.79 -40.90 21.90
N LEU A 110 -6.24 -41.26 23.10
CA LEU A 110 -5.40 -41.61 24.26
C LEU A 110 -4.89 -43.06 24.15
N ASP A 111 -3.59 -43.24 24.34
CA ASP A 111 -3.06 -44.38 25.12
C ASP A 111 -3.17 -44.07 26.61
#